data_AF-A0A3R7TQ03-F1
#
_entry.id   AF-A0A3R7TQ03-F1
#
_cell.length_a   1.000
_cell.length_b   1.000
_cell.length_c   1.000
_cell.angle_alpha   90.00
_cell.angle_beta   90.00
_cell.angle_gamma   90.00
#
_symmetry.space_group_name_H-M   'P 1'
#
loop_
_entity.id
_entity.type
_entity.pdbx_description
1 polymer ?
#
loop_
_entity_poly.entity_id
_entity_poly.type
_entity_poly.pdbx_seq_one_letter_code
_entity_poly.pdbx_strand_id
1 'polypeptide(L)'
;MAPKKLEPGSKYAYLDKNGDGVVSDEEMMMEEKMIELEDLRSDMENEDKKQDAQRNMAWFALFGMLLYPALVVISIWANLAQAADVLGDIAPTYFVSVAAIVAAFYGKEALSARRGDSVKVSQRK
;
A
#
# COMPACT_ATOMS: atom_id res chain seq x y z
N MET A 1 8.64 -43.02 -27.53
CA MET A 1 9.15 -41.82 -28.22
C MET A 1 10.38 -41.38 -27.43
N ALA A 2 11.54 -41.21 -28.08
CA ALA A 2 12.76 -40.79 -27.39
C ALA A 2 12.65 -39.31 -26.97
N PRO A 3 13.00 -38.93 -25.73
CA PRO A 3 12.92 -37.55 -25.28
C PRO A 3 13.93 -36.68 -26.05
N LYS A 4 13.49 -35.50 -26.49
CA LYS A 4 14.35 -34.53 -27.19
C LYS A 4 15.26 -33.85 -26.18
N LYS A 5 16.57 -33.90 -26.42
CA LYS A 5 17.58 -33.21 -25.64
C LYS A 5 17.69 -31.74 -26.06
N LEU A 6 17.89 -30.85 -25.09
CA LEU A 6 18.08 -29.42 -25.23
C LEU A 6 19.38 -29.12 -25.97
N GLU A 7 19.37 -28.10 -26.83
CA GLU A 7 20.57 -27.62 -27.50
C GLU A 7 21.49 -26.86 -26.52
N PRO A 8 22.83 -26.96 -26.66
CA PRO A 8 23.76 -26.23 -25.82
C PRO A 8 23.56 -24.71 -26.01
N GLY A 9 23.12 -24.01 -24.95
CA GLY A 9 22.78 -22.58 -24.99
C GLY A 9 21.29 -22.28 -25.17
N SER A 10 20.41 -23.29 -25.09
CA SER A 10 18.96 -23.11 -25.06
C SER A 10 18.52 -22.14 -23.96
N LYS A 11 17.54 -21.28 -24.27
CA LYS A 11 16.93 -20.33 -23.32
C LYS A 11 16.38 -21.03 -22.07
N TYR A 12 16.09 -22.33 -22.14
CA TYR A 12 15.52 -23.14 -21.06
C TYR A 12 16.56 -24.00 -20.32
N ALA A 13 17.86 -23.83 -20.61
CA ALA A 13 18.92 -24.57 -19.92
C ALA A 13 19.01 -24.28 -18.41
N TYR A 14 18.39 -23.18 -17.93
CA TYR A 14 18.30 -22.88 -16.50
C TYR A 14 17.22 -23.69 -15.77
N LEU A 15 16.26 -24.28 -16.50
CA LEU A 15 15.18 -25.11 -15.95
C LEU A 15 15.61 -26.56 -15.71
N ASP A 16 16.68 -27.00 -16.38
CA ASP A 16 17.30 -28.31 -16.21
C ASP A 16 18.12 -28.31 -14.91
N LYS A 17 17.49 -28.72 -13.80
CA LYS A 17 18.11 -28.69 -12.46
C LYS A 17 18.93 -29.93 -12.20
N ASN A 18 18.68 -31.02 -12.91
CA ASN A 18 19.40 -32.28 -12.77
C ASN A 18 20.59 -32.42 -13.75
N GLY A 19 20.69 -31.55 -14.76
CA GLY A 19 21.79 -31.46 -15.72
C GLY A 19 21.80 -32.58 -16.77
N ASP A 20 20.66 -33.23 -17.02
CA ASP A 20 20.55 -34.37 -17.94
C ASP A 20 20.30 -33.95 -19.41
N GLY A 21 20.09 -32.65 -19.63
CA GLY A 21 19.84 -32.04 -20.93
C GLY A 21 18.38 -32.17 -21.40
N VAL A 22 17.42 -32.56 -20.55
CA VAL A 22 16.00 -32.67 -20.87
C VAL A 22 15.18 -32.01 -19.76
N VAL A 23 14.52 -30.89 -20.04
CA VAL A 23 13.59 -30.30 -19.06
C VAL A 23 12.39 -31.24 -18.88
N SER A 24 12.25 -31.79 -17.68
CA SER A 24 11.10 -32.60 -17.27
C SER A 24 9.89 -31.72 -16.94
N ASP A 25 8.67 -32.24 -17.15
CA ASP A 25 7.43 -31.58 -16.71
C ASP A 25 7.46 -31.28 -15.20
N GLU A 26 8.15 -32.10 -14.41
CA GLU A 26 8.34 -31.93 -12.96
C GLU A 26 9.25 -30.74 -12.62
N GLU A 27 10.27 -30.47 -13.45
CA GLU A 27 11.18 -29.34 -13.26
C GLU A 27 10.52 -28.02 -13.64
N MET A 28 9.69 -28.01 -14.70
CA MET A 28 8.86 -26.85 -15.03
C MET A 28 7.83 -26.54 -13.93
N MET A 29 7.16 -27.57 -13.40
CA MET A 29 6.21 -27.40 -12.29
C MET A 29 6.87 -26.89 -11.01
N MET A 30 8.11 -27.32 -10.71
CA MET A 30 8.86 -26.81 -9.56
C MET A 30 9.27 -25.35 -9.73
N GLU A 31 9.65 -24.93 -10.94
CA GLU A 31 9.99 -23.53 -11.22
C GLU A 31 8.76 -22.63 -11.12
N GLU A 32 7.63 -23.03 -11.73
CA GLU A 32 6.36 -22.31 -11.62
C GLU A 32 5.94 -22.12 -10.16
N LYS A 33 6.09 -23.19 -9.35
CA LYS A 33 5.81 -23.12 -7.92
C LYS A 33 6.79 -22.22 -7.16
N MET A 34 8.06 -22.18 -7.55
CA MET A 34 9.01 -21.23 -6.93
C MET A 34 8.69 -19.78 -7.28
N ILE A 35 8.34 -19.51 -8.54
CA ILE A 35 7.93 -18.17 -8.99
C ILE A 35 6.66 -17.73 -8.24
N GLU A 36 5.67 -18.62 -8.09
CA GLU A 36 4.45 -18.33 -7.33
C GLU A 36 4.75 -18.06 -5.85
N LEU A 37 5.67 -18.82 -5.25
CA LEU A 37 6.11 -18.61 -3.86
C LEU A 37 6.90 -17.30 -3.68
N GLU A 38 7.72 -16.90 -4.65
CA GLU A 38 8.43 -15.62 -4.64
C GLU A 38 7.46 -14.44 -4.78
N ASP A 39 6.48 -14.53 -5.67
CA ASP A 39 5.42 -13.53 -5.82
C ASP A 39 4.60 -13.38 -4.54
N LEU A 40 4.15 -14.49 -3.94
CA LEU A 40 3.46 -14.50 -2.64
C LEU A 40 4.29 -13.82 -1.55
N ARG A 41 5.59 -14.09 -1.51
CA ARG A 41 6.49 -13.53 -0.51
C ARG A 41 6.71 -12.02 -0.73
N SER A 42 6.84 -11.60 -1.98
CA SER A 42 6.95 -10.19 -2.39
C SER A 42 5.69 -9.39 -2.03
N ASP A 43 4.52 -9.98 -2.24
CA ASP A 43 3.24 -9.39 -1.86
C ASP A 43 3.11 -9.23 -0.34
N MET A 44 3.49 -10.26 0.43
CA MET A 44 3.53 -10.20 1.90
C MET A 44 4.47 -9.09 2.40
N GLU A 45 5.68 -8.98 1.85
CA GLU A 45 6.62 -7.91 2.23
C GLU A 45 6.12 -6.51 1.88
N ASN A 46 5.36 -6.37 0.78
CA ASN A 46 4.74 -5.12 0.40
C ASN A 46 3.57 -4.74 1.31
N GLU A 47 2.81 -5.71 1.80
CA GLU A 47 1.71 -5.48 2.74
C GLU A 47 2.23 -4.95 4.08
N ASP A 48 3.29 -5.56 4.63
CA ASP A 48 3.89 -5.11 5.89
C ASP A 48 4.43 -3.67 5.78
N LYS A 49 5.12 -3.33 4.68
CA LYS A 49 5.61 -1.96 4.43
C LYS A 49 4.47 -0.95 4.34
N LYS A 50 3.33 -1.34 3.74
CA LYS A 50 2.14 -0.47 3.66
C LYS A 50 1.54 -0.24 5.05
N GLN A 51 1.48 -1.27 5.90
CA GLN A 51 0.95 -1.12 7.26
C GLN A 51 1.82 -0.21 8.12
N ASP A 52 3.15 -0.35 8.02
CA ASP A 52 4.08 0.52 8.74
C ASP A 52 4.02 1.97 8.25
N ALA A 53 3.89 2.16 6.93
CA ALA A 53 3.68 3.49 6.34
C ALA A 53 2.35 4.11 6.81
N GLN A 54 1.27 3.33 6.83
CA GLN A 54 -0.03 3.79 7.34
C GLN A 54 0.01 4.14 8.82
N ARG A 55 0.71 3.34 9.65
CA ARG A 55 0.88 3.63 11.08
C ARG A 55 1.65 4.94 11.29
N ASN A 56 2.74 5.15 10.57
CA ASN A 56 3.54 6.37 10.68
C ASN A 56 2.78 7.60 10.17
N MET A 57 2.02 7.47 9.06
CA MET A 57 1.13 8.51 8.54
C MET A 57 0.01 8.84 9.55
N ALA A 58 -0.60 7.82 10.15
CA ALA A 58 -1.65 8.01 11.15
C ALA A 58 -1.13 8.75 12.39
N TRP A 59 0.07 8.41 12.87
CA TRP A 59 0.70 9.13 13.99
C TRP A 59 0.97 10.60 13.68
N PHE A 60 1.45 10.91 12.47
CA PHE A 60 1.65 12.29 12.03
C PHE A 60 0.32 13.06 11.95
N ALA A 61 -0.73 12.44 11.40
CA ALA A 61 -2.06 13.03 11.32
C ALA A 61 -2.67 13.28 12.72
N LEU A 62 -2.50 12.33 13.65
CA LEU A 62 -2.95 12.46 15.04
C LEU A 62 -2.25 13.63 15.75
N PHE A 63 -0.93 13.78 15.58
CA PHE A 63 -0.20 14.94 16.11
C PHE A 63 -0.68 16.26 15.49
N GLY A 64 -0.91 16.29 14.17
CA GLY A 64 -1.39 17.47 13.46
C GLY A 64 -2.77 17.94 13.95
N MET A 65 -3.71 17.01 14.19
CA MET A 65 -5.04 17.35 14.74
C MET A 65 -4.98 17.89 16.17
N LEU A 66 -4.02 17.41 16.98
CA LEU A 66 -3.84 17.88 18.36
C LEU A 66 -3.15 19.24 18.46
N LEU A 67 -2.47 19.70 17.40
CA LEU A 67 -1.73 20.96 17.41
C LEU A 67 -2.64 22.17 17.70
N TYR A 68 -3.78 22.27 17.03
CA TYR A 68 -4.68 23.42 17.18
C TYR A 68 -5.28 23.50 18.61
N PRO A 69 -5.87 22.43 19.18
CA PRO A 69 -6.31 22.44 20.58
C PRO A 69 -5.18 22.70 21.58
N ALA A 70 -3.99 22.17 21.35
CA ALA A 70 -2.83 22.42 22.21
C ALA A 70 -2.45 23.92 22.22
N LEU A 71 -2.48 24.58 21.06
CA LEU A 71 -2.23 26.02 20.96
C LEU A 71 -3.30 26.86 21.68
N VAL A 72 -4.58 26.48 21.61
CA VAL A 72 -5.66 27.12 22.38
C VAL A 72 -5.34 27.08 23.88
N VAL A 73 -4.97 25.90 24.40
CA VAL A 73 -4.63 25.73 25.82
C VAL A 73 -3.40 26.56 26.21
N ILE A 74 -2.37 26.60 25.36
CA ILE A 74 -1.17 27.42 25.59
C ILE A 74 -1.51 28.92 25.60
N SER A 75 -2.38 29.39 24.71
CA SER A 75 -2.82 30.80 24.70
C SER A 75 -3.55 31.20 25.98
N ILE A 76 -4.38 30.31 26.52
CA ILE A 76 -5.03 30.50 27.83
C ILE A 76 -3.97 30.56 28.94
N TRP A 77 -2.99 29.66 28.92
CA TRP A 77 -1.92 29.60 29.92
C TRP A 77 -0.99 30.83 29.88
N ALA A 78 -0.77 31.39 28.69
CA ALA A 78 -0.06 32.65 28.47
C ALA A 78 -0.91 33.92 28.75
N ASN A 79 -2.14 33.76 29.27
CA ASN A 79 -3.08 34.84 29.58
C ASN A 79 -3.45 35.73 28.37
N LEU A 80 -3.43 35.13 27.17
CA LEU A 80 -3.74 35.78 25.89
C LEU A 80 -5.24 35.63 25.58
N ALA A 81 -6.10 36.18 26.45
CA ALA A 81 -7.55 35.96 26.40
C ALA A 81 -8.18 36.26 25.03
N GLN A 82 -7.75 37.35 24.39
CA GLN A 82 -8.23 37.74 23.06
C GLN A 82 -7.81 36.76 21.95
N ALA A 83 -6.66 36.10 22.09
CA ALA A 83 -6.23 35.09 21.13
C ALA A 83 -6.98 33.77 21.32
N ALA A 84 -7.33 33.41 22.56
CA ALA A 84 -8.15 32.23 22.86
C ALA A 84 -9.58 32.37 22.32
N ASP A 85 -10.20 33.55 22.47
CA ASP A 85 -11.53 33.83 21.91
C ASP A 85 -11.54 33.78 20.38
N VAL A 86 -10.59 34.47 19.73
CA VAL A 86 -10.48 34.45 18.26
C VAL A 86 -10.19 33.04 17.74
N LEU A 87 -9.34 32.26 18.43
CA LEU A 87 -9.13 30.87 18.07
C LEU A 87 -10.44 30.09 18.23
N GLY A 88 -11.16 30.22 19.35
CA GLY A 88 -12.42 29.53 19.59
C GLY A 88 -13.48 29.79 18.52
N ASP A 89 -13.63 31.05 18.10
CA ASP A 89 -14.62 31.48 17.11
C ASP A 89 -14.39 30.89 15.70
N ILE A 90 -13.12 30.61 15.33
CA ILE A 90 -12.79 30.00 14.05
C ILE A 90 -12.79 28.46 14.09
N ALA A 91 -12.92 27.85 15.27
CA ALA A 91 -12.87 26.40 15.43
C ALA A 91 -13.87 25.65 14.53
N PRO A 92 -15.16 26.07 14.42
CA PRO A 92 -16.13 25.39 13.57
C PRO A 92 -15.69 25.36 12.10
N THR A 93 -15.20 26.49 11.59
CA THR A 93 -14.72 26.62 10.21
C THR A 93 -13.49 25.74 9.95
N TYR A 94 -12.61 25.61 10.93
CA TYR A 94 -11.44 24.72 10.85
C TYR A 94 -11.85 23.24 10.81
N PHE A 95 -12.75 22.80 11.68
CA PHE A 95 -13.24 21.42 11.71
C PHE A 95 -13.98 21.04 10.42
N VAL A 96 -14.86 21.92 9.92
CA VAL A 96 -15.58 21.69 8.66
C VAL A 96 -14.61 21.61 7.48
N SER A 97 -13.60 22.47 7.43
CA SER A 97 -12.59 22.45 6.36
C SER A 97 -11.75 21.17 6.38
N VAL A 98 -11.29 20.73 7.56
CA VAL A 98 -10.53 19.48 7.71
C VAL A 98 -11.39 18.28 7.31
N ALA A 99 -12.65 18.22 7.75
CA ALA A 99 -13.57 17.15 7.38
C ALA A 99 -13.80 17.09 5.85
N ALA A 100 -13.92 18.24 5.19
CA ALA A 100 -14.08 18.31 3.75
C ALA A 100 -12.83 17.78 3.00
N ILE A 101 -11.62 18.14 3.48
CA ILE A 101 -10.37 17.64 2.91
C ILE A 101 -10.28 16.13 3.08
N VAL A 102 -10.53 15.62 4.29
CA VAL A 102 -10.53 14.18 4.59
C VAL A 102 -11.55 13.45 3.70
N ALA A 103 -12.78 13.96 3.58
CA ALA A 103 -13.80 13.39 2.72
C ALA A 103 -13.38 13.37 1.24
N ALA A 104 -12.69 14.41 0.75
CA ALA A 104 -12.18 14.46 -0.61
C ALA A 104 -11.10 13.39 -0.87
N PHE A 105 -10.17 13.20 0.07
CA PHE A 105 -9.11 12.20 -0.05
C PHE A 105 -9.66 10.77 0.03
N TYR A 106 -10.45 10.46 1.07
CA TYR A 106 -11.06 9.13 1.21
C TYR A 106 -12.10 8.84 0.11
N GLY A 107 -12.82 9.86 -0.37
CA GLY A 107 -13.71 9.74 -1.52
C GLY A 107 -12.97 9.39 -2.81
N LYS A 108 -11.81 10.00 -3.06
CA LYS A 108 -10.94 9.63 -4.20
C LYS A 108 -10.44 8.20 -4.08
N GLU A 109 -9.97 7.79 -2.91
CA GLU A 109 -9.48 6.42 -2.69
C GLU A 109 -10.58 5.38 -2.88
N ALA A 110 -11.79 5.62 -2.36
CA ALA A 110 -12.93 4.74 -2.55
C ALA A 110 -13.34 4.61 -4.03
N LEU A 111 -13.32 5.71 -4.79
CA LEU A 111 -13.56 5.68 -6.23
C LEU A 111 -12.45 4.93 -7.00
N SER A 112 -11.20 5.08 -6.59
CA SER A 112 -10.06 4.40 -7.19
C SER A 112 -10.07 2.90 -6.92
N ALA A 113 -10.42 2.49 -5.69
CA ALA A 113 -10.60 1.09 -5.32
C ALA A 113 -11.73 0.43 -6.14
N ARG A 114 -12.88 1.11 -6.29
CA ARG A 114 -13.98 0.66 -7.15
C ARG A 114 -13.56 0.49 -8.62
N ARG A 115 -12.69 1.36 -9.12
CA ARG A 115 -12.16 1.27 -10.48
C ARG A 115 -11.13 0.15 -10.65
N GLY A 116 -10.35 -0.17 -9.62
CA GLY A 116 -9.46 -1.33 -9.61
C GLY A 116 -10.21 -2.66 -9.64
N ASP A 117 -11.30 -2.76 -8.87
CA ASP A 117 -12.19 -3.94 -8.88
C ASP A 117 -12.91 -4.11 -10.23
N SER A 118 -13.38 -3.03 -10.86
CA SER A 118 -14.03 -3.14 -12.17
C SER A 118 -13.08 -3.58 -13.29
N VAL A 119 -11.79 -3.20 -13.23
CA VAL A 119 -10.76 -3.65 -14.17
C VAL A 119 -10.43 -5.14 -13.98
N LYS A 120 -10.31 -5.62 -12.74
CA LYS A 120 -10.07 -7.05 -12.45
C LYS A 120 -11.23 -7.95 -12.89
N VAL A 121 -12.47 -7.47 -12.77
CA VAL A 121 -13.66 -8.21 -13.22
C VAL A 121 -13.75 -8.29 -14.75
N SER A 122 -13.29 -7.26 -15.48
CA SER A 122 -13.30 -7.26 -16.95
C SER A 122 -12.21 -8.13 -17.59
N GLN A 123 -11.10 -8.40 -16.90
CA GLN A 123 -10.00 -9.24 -17.37
C GLN A 123 -10.23 -10.75 -17.09
N ARG A 124 -11.25 -11.09 -16.29
CA ARG A 124 -11.64 -12.48 -15.95
C ARG A 124 -12.82 -13.01 -16.77
N LYS A 125 -13.29 -12.28 -17.78
CA LYS A 125 -14.30 -12.74 -18.75
C LYS A 125 -13.67 -12.89 -20.12
#